data_AF-A0AAW1U752-F1
#
_entry.id   AF-A0AAW1U752-F1
#
_cell.length_a   1.000
_cell.length_b   1.000
_cell.length_c   1.000
_cell.angle_alpha   90.00
_cell.angle_beta   90.00
_cell.angle_gamma   90.00
#
_symmetry.space_group_name_H-M   'P 1'
#
loop_
_entity.id
_entity.type
_entity.pdbx_description
1 polymer ?
#
loop_
_entity_poly.entity_id
_entity_poly.type
_entity_poly.pdbx_seq_one_letter_code
_entity_poly.pdbx_strand_id
1 'polypeptide(L)'
;MAKEFGLIIPTKNERIVQAPGKRAAIFDEESDSDESGAATKPNLFNSREKKFEKLAQLKAMDEDPTVFQYDEIYDHMEKQRKHLKLSEKNIDKKPKYINNLLKAAERRKRENERRIERIVQKEREIEGDEFKDKESYVTPSYQNKLQEMKALEEKEKREEYLESIGDVRKQENLDGFYRYIYHQEVNNEDDIEEVLSDVDHKCKEKDEGLRKACPDNDQNLYDTNIRKYLKNVSIE
;
A
#
# COMPACT_ATOMS: atom_id res chain seq x y z
N MET A 1 -23.13 19.24 -34.51
CA MET A 1 -23.34 18.18 -33.50
C MET A 1 -22.66 18.64 -32.21
N ALA A 2 -23.40 18.81 -31.13
CA ALA A 2 -22.85 19.25 -29.85
C ALA A 2 -22.14 18.07 -29.16
N LYS A 3 -20.96 18.29 -28.60
CA LYS A 3 -20.24 17.29 -27.80
C LYS A 3 -20.81 17.30 -26.38
N GLU A 4 -21.28 16.15 -25.92
CA GLU A 4 -21.77 15.97 -24.56
C GLU A 4 -20.58 15.71 -23.62
N PHE A 5 -20.48 16.48 -22.54
CA PHE A 5 -19.49 16.31 -21.49
C PHE A 5 -20.21 16.10 -20.15
N GLY A 6 -19.82 15.07 -19.41
CA GLY A 6 -20.44 14.66 -18.16
C GLY A 6 -20.46 13.15 -17.99
N LEU A 7 -20.89 12.67 -16.82
CA LEU A 7 -21.04 11.23 -16.54
C LEU A 7 -22.28 10.71 -17.29
N ILE A 8 -22.09 10.20 -18.51
CA ILE A 8 -23.14 9.61 -19.33
C ILE A 8 -23.49 8.23 -18.75
N ILE A 9 -24.65 8.14 -18.09
CA ILE A 9 -25.16 6.88 -17.55
C ILE A 9 -25.77 6.09 -18.72
N PRO A 10 -25.21 4.92 -19.10
CA PRO A 10 -25.80 4.14 -20.17
C PRO A 10 -27.19 3.67 -19.75
N THR A 11 -28.20 3.97 -20.56
CA THR A 11 -29.55 3.43 -20.39
C THR A 11 -29.48 1.92 -20.48
N LYS A 12 -29.82 1.28 -19.36
CA LYS A 12 -29.84 -0.16 -19.21
C LYS A 12 -31.04 -0.70 -19.99
N ASN A 13 -30.87 -0.95 -21.29
CA ASN A 13 -31.68 -1.75 -22.23
C ASN A 13 -31.02 -1.52 -23.60
N GLU A 14 -30.09 -2.34 -24.07
CA GLU A 14 -30.36 -3.51 -24.91
C GLU A 14 -29.16 -4.46 -24.83
N ARG A 15 -29.27 -5.52 -24.02
CA ARG A 15 -28.45 -6.71 -24.22
C ARG A 15 -29.24 -7.62 -25.13
N ILE A 16 -28.86 -7.68 -26.40
CA ILE A 16 -29.28 -8.73 -27.31
C ILE A 16 -28.82 -10.05 -26.68
N VAL A 17 -29.77 -10.78 -26.10
CA VAL A 17 -29.56 -12.14 -25.58
C VAL A 17 -29.33 -13.02 -26.80
N GLN A 18 -28.06 -13.24 -27.16
CA GLN A 18 -27.72 -14.35 -28.05
C GLN A 18 -27.94 -15.64 -27.27
N ALA A 19 -28.95 -16.41 -27.68
CA ALA A 19 -29.24 -17.72 -27.10
C ALA A 19 -28.02 -18.65 -27.29
N PRO A 20 -27.63 -19.46 -26.28
CA PRO A 20 -26.56 -20.42 -26.45
C PRO A 20 -26.98 -21.48 -27.47
N GLY A 21 -26.26 -21.54 -28.59
CA GLY A 21 -26.46 -22.57 -29.61
C GLY A 21 -26.34 -23.97 -29.01
N LYS A 22 -27.32 -24.82 -29.33
CA LYS A 22 -27.30 -26.24 -28.97
C LYS A 22 -26.08 -26.89 -29.64
N ARG A 23 -25.09 -27.30 -28.85
CA ARG A 23 -24.02 -28.18 -29.34
C ARG A 23 -24.62 -29.58 -29.53
N ALA A 24 -24.32 -30.23 -30.65
CA ALA A 24 -24.68 -31.62 -30.87
C ALA A 24 -23.98 -32.50 -29.82
N ALA A 25 -24.74 -33.32 -29.10
CA ALA A 25 -24.20 -34.34 -28.21
C ALA A 25 -23.59 -35.46 -29.07
N ILE A 26 -22.28 -35.60 -29.02
CA ILE A 26 -21.51 -36.62 -29.76
C ILE A 26 -21.31 -37.88 -28.89
N PHE A 27 -21.80 -37.88 -27.65
CA PHE A 27 -21.59 -38.96 -26.67
C PHE A 27 -22.84 -39.80 -26.37
N ASP A 28 -23.94 -39.58 -27.08
CA ASP A 28 -25.20 -40.34 -26.90
C ASP A 28 -25.35 -41.51 -27.90
N GLU A 29 -24.24 -42.13 -28.33
CA GLU A 29 -24.30 -43.48 -28.93
C GLU A 29 -24.14 -44.54 -27.83
N GLU A 30 -25.28 -44.82 -27.20
CA GLU A 30 -25.81 -46.16 -26.92
C GLU A 30 -24.78 -47.30 -26.70
N SER A 31 -24.35 -47.46 -25.45
CA SER A 31 -24.02 -48.78 -24.91
C SER A 31 -25.05 -49.09 -23.83
N ASP A 32 -26.26 -49.42 -24.29
CA ASP A 32 -27.35 -49.95 -23.47
C ASP A 32 -27.11 -51.45 -23.24
N SER A 33 -26.55 -51.77 -22.07
CA SER A 33 -26.57 -53.11 -21.50
C SER A 33 -27.19 -52.98 -20.12
N ASP A 34 -28.48 -53.29 -20.00
CA ASP A 34 -28.96 -54.40 -19.16
C ASP A 34 -30.49 -54.31 -18.95
N GLU A 35 -31.26 -55.21 -19.58
CA GLU A 35 -32.24 -56.07 -18.89
C GLU A 35 -33.06 -56.91 -19.88
N SER A 36 -32.75 -58.21 -19.98
CA SER A 36 -33.80 -59.23 -20.04
C SER A 36 -33.23 -60.58 -19.62
N GLY A 37 -33.91 -61.20 -18.65
CA GLY A 37 -33.54 -62.48 -18.07
C GLY A 37 -33.42 -63.59 -19.12
N ALA A 38 -32.19 -63.97 -19.43
CA ALA A 38 -31.85 -65.22 -20.08
C ALA A 38 -30.49 -65.64 -19.54
N ALA A 39 -30.39 -66.89 -19.07
CA ALA A 39 -29.18 -67.47 -18.50
C ALA A 39 -27.96 -67.17 -19.39
N THR A 40 -27.14 -66.20 -18.96
CA THR A 40 -25.91 -65.82 -19.64
C THR A 40 -24.94 -66.97 -19.49
N LYS A 41 -24.71 -67.67 -20.59
CA LYS A 41 -23.61 -68.63 -20.75
C LYS A 41 -22.33 -67.94 -20.25
N PRO A 42 -21.44 -68.62 -19.51
CA PRO A 42 -20.24 -67.98 -19.00
C PRO A 42 -19.40 -67.52 -20.19
N ASN A 43 -19.35 -66.21 -20.43
CA ASN A 43 -18.49 -65.62 -21.45
C ASN A 43 -17.02 -65.90 -21.07
N LEU A 44 -16.49 -66.99 -21.60
CA LEU A 44 -15.14 -67.49 -21.32
C LEU A 44 -14.05 -66.52 -21.83
N PHE A 45 -14.41 -65.66 -22.80
CA PHE A 45 -13.57 -64.56 -23.29
C PHE A 45 -13.33 -63.49 -22.22
N ASN A 46 -14.36 -63.11 -21.47
CA ASN A 46 -14.29 -62.15 -20.37
C ASN A 46 -13.45 -62.69 -19.19
N SER A 47 -13.23 -64.02 -19.09
CA SER A 47 -12.42 -64.60 -18.02
C SER A 47 -10.92 -64.38 -18.21
N ARG A 48 -10.44 -64.23 -19.45
CA ARG A 48 -9.02 -63.94 -19.72
C ARG A 48 -8.73 -62.47 -19.46
N GLU A 49 -9.59 -61.58 -19.94
CA GLU A 49 -9.51 -60.13 -19.68
C GLU A 49 -9.51 -59.83 -18.19
N LYS A 50 -10.41 -60.43 -17.42
CA LYS A 50 -10.42 -60.34 -15.95
C LYS A 50 -9.13 -60.82 -15.28
N LYS A 51 -8.41 -61.77 -15.87
CA LYS A 51 -7.10 -62.22 -15.35
C LYS A 51 -6.00 -61.21 -15.67
N PHE A 52 -6.02 -60.66 -16.88
CA PHE A 52 -5.10 -59.58 -17.26
C PHE A 52 -5.32 -58.32 -16.42
N GLU A 53 -6.57 -57.92 -16.18
CA GLU A 53 -6.93 -56.80 -15.29
C GLU A 53 -6.45 -57.02 -13.86
N LYS A 54 -6.67 -58.22 -13.29
CA LYS A 54 -6.18 -58.53 -11.94
C LYS A 54 -4.65 -58.51 -11.84
N LEU A 55 -3.96 -59.04 -12.85
CA LEU A 55 -2.49 -58.96 -12.93
C LEU A 55 -2.02 -57.50 -13.04
N ALA A 56 -2.73 -56.67 -13.81
CA ALA A 56 -2.42 -55.25 -13.93
C ALA A 56 -2.68 -54.48 -12.63
N GLN A 57 -3.77 -54.79 -11.92
CA GLN A 57 -4.07 -54.22 -10.60
C GLN A 57 -3.00 -54.61 -9.57
N LEU A 58 -2.63 -55.89 -9.49
CA LEU A 58 -1.57 -56.35 -8.57
C LEU A 58 -0.24 -55.66 -8.88
N LYS A 59 0.12 -55.57 -10.16
CA LYS A 59 1.32 -54.85 -10.60
C LYS A 59 1.29 -53.37 -10.21
N ALA A 60 0.14 -52.71 -10.36
CA ALA A 60 -0.02 -51.32 -9.95
C ALA A 60 0.08 -51.14 -8.43
N MET A 61 -0.45 -52.09 -7.64
CA MET A 61 -0.31 -52.07 -6.17
C MET A 61 1.12 -52.35 -5.69
N ASP A 62 1.86 -53.21 -6.40
CA ASP A 62 3.28 -53.50 -6.12
C ASP A 62 4.18 -52.30 -6.43
N GLU A 63 3.85 -51.54 -7.48
CA GLU A 63 4.55 -50.31 -7.85
C GLU A 63 4.27 -49.18 -6.84
N ASP A 64 2.99 -48.96 -6.49
CA ASP A 64 2.61 -47.98 -5.47
C ASP A 64 1.29 -48.38 -4.77
N PRO A 65 1.33 -48.62 -3.44
CA PRO A 65 0.13 -49.00 -2.68
C PRO A 65 -0.93 -47.88 -2.60
N THR A 66 -0.56 -46.63 -2.93
CA THR A 66 -1.45 -45.46 -2.88
C THR A 66 -2.22 -45.21 -4.18
N VAL A 67 -1.99 -46.03 -5.24
CA VAL A 67 -2.60 -45.86 -6.57
C VAL A 67 -4.12 -45.70 -6.54
N PHE A 68 -4.81 -46.37 -5.61
CA PHE A 68 -6.27 -46.34 -5.51
C PHE A 68 -6.81 -45.42 -4.39
N GLN A 69 -5.94 -44.67 -3.70
CA GLN A 69 -6.29 -43.78 -2.59
C GLN A 69 -6.75 -42.37 -3.05
N TYR A 70 -7.60 -42.32 -4.08
CA TYR A 70 -8.07 -41.04 -4.65
C TYR A 70 -8.84 -40.18 -3.64
N ASP A 71 -9.76 -40.80 -2.89
CA ASP A 71 -10.59 -40.11 -1.92
C ASP A 71 -9.76 -39.56 -0.75
N GLU A 72 -8.76 -40.31 -0.28
CA GLU A 72 -7.91 -39.89 0.84
C GLU A 72 -7.06 -38.66 0.49
N ILE A 73 -6.49 -38.64 -0.72
CA ILE A 73 -5.72 -37.49 -1.23
C ILE A 73 -6.64 -36.27 -1.39
N TYR A 74 -7.82 -36.47 -1.96
CA TYR A 74 -8.81 -35.40 -2.13
C TYR A 74 -9.25 -34.82 -0.78
N ASP A 75 -9.59 -35.68 0.17
CA ASP A 75 -9.95 -35.30 1.54
C ASP A 75 -8.82 -34.53 2.22
N HIS A 76 -7.57 -34.95 2.02
CA HIS A 76 -6.41 -34.24 2.56
C HIS A 76 -6.28 -32.83 1.95
N MET A 77 -6.40 -32.69 0.62
CA MET A 77 -6.40 -31.39 -0.03
C MET A 77 -7.56 -30.51 0.44
N GLU A 78 -8.75 -31.08 0.63
CA GLU A 78 -9.93 -30.34 1.06
C GLU A 78 -9.79 -29.89 2.52
N LYS A 79 -9.27 -30.75 3.41
CA LYS A 79 -8.93 -30.43 4.80
C LYS A 79 -7.89 -29.31 4.86
N GLN A 80 -6.83 -29.38 4.04
CA GLN A 80 -5.83 -28.30 3.95
C GLN A 80 -6.44 -26.98 3.48
N ARG A 81 -7.26 -27.00 2.42
CA ARG A 81 -7.97 -25.80 1.92
C ARG A 81 -8.90 -25.21 2.99
N LYS A 82 -9.61 -26.06 3.74
CA LYS A 82 -10.48 -25.64 4.86
C LYS A 82 -9.65 -25.02 5.98
N HIS A 83 -8.53 -25.63 6.37
CA HIS A 83 -7.63 -25.11 7.38
C HIS A 83 -7.07 -23.73 7.02
N LEU A 84 -6.58 -23.55 5.78
CA LEU A 84 -6.09 -22.26 5.27
C LEU A 84 -7.17 -21.17 5.28
N LYS A 85 -8.39 -21.49 4.85
CA LYS A 85 -9.52 -20.55 4.88
C LYS A 85 -9.95 -20.20 6.32
N LEU A 86 -9.81 -21.12 7.26
CA LEU A 86 -10.10 -20.87 8.67
C LEU A 86 -9.02 -19.97 9.29
N SER A 87 -7.74 -20.21 9.00
CA SER A 87 -6.65 -19.34 9.45
C SER A 87 -6.78 -17.92 8.88
N GLU A 88 -7.15 -17.75 7.61
CA GLU A 88 -7.38 -16.43 6.99
C GLU A 88 -8.57 -15.66 7.57
N LYS A 89 -9.57 -16.37 8.12
CA LYS A 89 -10.74 -15.75 8.77
C LYS A 89 -10.44 -15.26 10.18
N ASN A 90 -9.49 -15.89 10.87
CA ASN A 90 -9.10 -15.54 12.23
C ASN A 90 -8.06 -14.40 12.29
N ILE A 91 -7.53 -13.96 11.14
CA ILE A 91 -6.73 -12.73 11.07
C ILE A 91 -7.72 -11.55 11.11
N ASP A 92 -7.62 -10.72 12.14
CA ASP A 92 -8.42 -9.50 12.28
C ASP A 92 -8.33 -8.66 11.00
N LYS A 93 -9.40 -8.69 10.19
CA LYS A 93 -9.48 -7.94 8.93
C LYS A 93 -9.63 -6.46 9.23
N LYS A 94 -8.50 -5.80 9.47
CA LYS A 94 -8.46 -4.34 9.57
C LYS A 94 -8.93 -3.75 8.22
N PRO A 95 -9.79 -2.73 8.23
CA PRO A 95 -10.25 -2.11 6.99
C PRO A 95 -9.07 -1.44 6.27
N LYS A 96 -8.98 -1.68 4.95
CA LYS A 96 -7.83 -1.29 4.11
C LYS A 96 -7.47 0.20 4.17
N TYR A 97 -8.44 1.09 4.45
CA TYR A 97 -8.27 2.53 4.30
C TYR A 97 -8.41 3.35 5.61
N ILE A 98 -8.79 2.74 6.74
CA ILE A 98 -9.10 3.53 7.95
C ILE A 98 -7.90 4.33 8.44
N ASN A 99 -6.72 3.71 8.42
CA ASN A 99 -5.48 4.34 8.88
C ASN A 99 -5.13 5.56 8.02
N ASN A 100 -5.34 5.47 6.71
CA ASN A 100 -5.05 6.57 5.79
C ASN A 100 -6.04 7.73 5.98
N LEU A 101 -7.31 7.42 6.27
CA LEU A 101 -8.32 8.43 6.58
C LEU A 101 -8.00 9.16 7.88
N LEU A 102 -7.58 8.44 8.92
CA LEU A 102 -7.16 9.01 10.20
C LEU A 102 -5.94 9.92 10.02
N LYS A 103 -4.89 9.44 9.34
CA LYS A 103 -3.70 10.25 9.00
C LYS A 103 -4.05 11.52 8.22
N ALA A 104 -4.98 11.43 7.26
CA ALA A 104 -5.42 12.59 6.49
C ALA A 104 -6.22 13.58 7.34
N ALA A 105 -7.06 13.09 8.27
CA ALA A 105 -7.79 13.94 9.20
C ALA A 105 -6.83 14.69 10.14
N GLU A 106 -5.83 14.01 10.68
CA GLU A 106 -4.77 14.61 11.51
C GLU A 106 -3.98 15.66 10.74
N ARG A 107 -3.59 15.38 9.48
CA ARG A 107 -2.91 16.35 8.62
C ARG A 107 -3.74 17.62 8.43
N ARG A 108 -5.04 17.50 8.14
CA ARG A 108 -5.94 18.66 7.99
C ARG A 108 -6.09 19.44 9.29
N LYS A 109 -6.15 18.75 10.43
CA LYS A 109 -6.23 19.39 11.75
C LYS A 109 -4.99 20.26 11.99
N ARG A 110 -3.79 19.73 11.76
CA ARG A 110 -2.53 20.47 11.89
C ARG A 110 -2.44 21.65 10.92
N GLU A 111 -2.88 21.48 9.67
CA GLU A 111 -2.91 22.58 8.70
C GLU A 111 -3.87 23.71 9.13
N ASN A 112 -5.04 23.35 9.66
CA ASN A 112 -5.99 24.32 10.17
C ASN A 112 -5.44 25.08 11.39
N GLU A 113 -4.76 24.39 12.30
CA GLU A 113 -4.06 25.01 13.44
C GLU A 113 -3.02 26.03 12.95
N ARG A 114 -2.17 25.65 11.98
CA ARG A 114 -1.22 26.59 11.33
C ARG A 114 -1.90 27.80 10.70
N ARG A 115 -3.05 27.59 10.04
CA ARG A 115 -3.81 28.68 9.42
C ARG A 115 -4.27 29.68 10.47
N ILE A 116 -4.89 29.19 11.55
CA ILE A 116 -5.37 30.02 12.65
C ILE A 116 -4.21 30.79 13.28
N GLU A 117 -3.07 30.13 13.52
CA GLU A 117 -1.90 30.78 14.10
C GLU A 117 -1.33 31.90 13.21
N ARG A 118 -1.24 31.68 11.89
CA ARG A 118 -0.82 32.73 10.95
C ARG A 118 -1.79 33.91 10.93
N ILE A 119 -3.09 33.66 11.12
CA ILE A 119 -4.09 34.72 11.23
C ILE A 119 -3.86 35.51 12.52
N VAL A 120 -3.74 34.82 13.66
CA VAL A 120 -3.50 35.45 14.96
C VAL A 120 -2.19 36.25 14.98
N GLN A 121 -1.13 35.75 14.35
CA GLN A 121 0.13 36.49 14.22
C GLN A 121 -0.05 37.79 13.44
N LYS A 122 -0.75 37.75 12.29
CA LYS A 122 -1.04 38.94 11.50
C LYS A 122 -1.90 39.95 12.27
N GLU A 123 -2.91 39.48 13.00
CA GLU A 123 -3.73 40.35 13.84
C GLU A 123 -2.90 41.03 14.93
N ARG A 124 -1.97 40.30 15.56
CA ARG A 124 -1.06 40.84 16.58
C ARG A 124 0.00 41.77 16.03
N GLU A 125 0.47 41.57 14.81
CA GLU A 125 1.40 42.49 14.17
C GLU A 125 0.71 43.84 13.89
N ILE A 126 -0.55 43.80 13.42
CA ILE A 126 -1.36 44.99 13.17
C ILE A 126 -1.69 45.73 14.48
N GLU A 127 -2.14 45.02 15.53
CA GLU A 127 -2.41 45.62 16.84
C GLU A 127 -1.14 46.07 17.56
N GLY A 128 -0.06 45.29 17.41
CA GLY A 128 1.26 45.59 17.98
C GLY A 128 1.86 46.87 17.42
N ASP A 129 1.46 47.29 16.21
CA ASP A 129 1.84 48.58 15.68
C ASP A 129 1.27 49.76 16.48
N GLU A 130 0.10 49.59 17.11
CA GLU A 130 -0.56 50.60 17.95
C GLU A 130 -0.05 50.61 19.40
N PHE A 131 0.53 49.49 19.87
CA PHE A 131 0.97 49.31 21.26
C PHE A 131 2.49 49.10 21.43
N LYS A 132 3.32 49.61 20.51
CA LYS A 132 4.79 49.50 20.57
C LYS A 132 5.41 50.03 21.86
N ASP A 133 4.77 51.03 22.47
CA ASP A 133 5.25 51.66 23.70
C ASP A 133 4.97 50.83 24.96
N LYS A 134 4.23 49.72 24.85
CA LYS A 134 3.88 48.84 25.97
C LYS A 134 4.68 47.53 25.91
N GLU A 135 4.95 46.98 27.09
CA GLU A 135 5.64 45.70 27.21
C GLU A 135 4.74 44.55 26.73
N SER A 136 5.31 43.63 25.95
CA SER A 136 4.61 42.44 25.44
C SER A 136 5.06 41.19 26.20
N TYR A 137 4.09 40.47 26.77
CA TYR A 137 4.35 39.27 27.56
C TYR A 137 3.77 38.04 26.90
N VAL A 138 4.57 36.97 26.86
CA VAL A 138 4.16 35.69 26.29
C VAL A 138 3.99 34.66 27.40
N THR A 139 2.83 34.03 27.47
CA THR A 139 2.57 32.97 28.46
C THR A 139 3.43 31.72 28.15
N PRO A 140 3.91 30.98 29.16
CA PRO A 140 4.77 29.81 28.94
C PRO A 140 4.08 28.74 28.09
N SER A 141 2.76 28.59 28.23
CA SER A 141 1.94 27.69 27.40
C SER A 141 2.01 28.06 25.92
N TYR A 142 1.98 29.34 25.57
CA TYR A 142 2.09 29.78 24.18
C TYR A 142 3.50 29.65 23.63
N GLN A 143 4.53 29.89 24.44
CA GLN A 143 5.93 29.62 24.05
C GLN A 143 6.13 28.15 23.70
N ASN A 144 5.62 27.24 24.53
CA ASN A 144 5.71 25.79 24.28
C ASN A 144 4.99 25.39 22.99
N LYS A 145 3.80 25.96 22.72
CA LYS A 145 3.08 25.72 21.46
C LYS A 145 3.87 26.19 20.24
N LEU A 146 4.47 27.38 20.29
CA LEU A 146 5.32 27.87 19.19
C LEU A 146 6.52 26.96 18.94
N GLN A 147 7.16 26.47 20.00
CA GLN A 147 8.29 25.53 19.88
C GLN A 147 7.85 24.19 19.28
N GLU A 148 6.72 23.64 19.73
CA GLU A 148 6.14 22.41 19.19
C GLU A 148 5.84 22.56 17.70
N MET A 149 5.18 23.66 17.30
CA MET A 149 4.86 23.94 15.90
C MET A 149 6.12 24.09 15.03
N LYS A 150 7.14 24.78 15.54
CA LYS A 150 8.43 24.93 14.85
C LYS A 150 9.13 23.59 14.67
N ALA A 151 9.15 22.75 15.72
CA ALA A 151 9.74 21.42 15.66
C ALA A 151 9.00 20.51 14.67
N LEU A 152 7.66 20.61 14.60
CA LEU A 152 6.85 19.87 13.63
C LEU A 152 7.11 20.35 12.19
N GLU A 153 7.24 21.65 11.96
CA GLU A 153 7.60 22.18 10.64
C GLU A 153 9.00 21.76 10.18
N GLU A 154 9.98 21.73 11.09
CA GLU A 154 11.33 21.28 10.77
C GLU A 154 11.35 19.78 10.42
N LYS A 155 10.62 18.95 11.18
CA LYS A 155 10.46 17.52 10.87
C LYS A 155 9.82 17.30 9.49
N GLU A 156 8.72 18.00 9.21
CA GLU A 156 8.06 17.89 7.89
C GLU A 156 8.95 18.37 6.75
N LYS A 157 9.72 19.45 6.93
CA LYS A 157 10.68 19.91 5.93
C LYS A 157 11.78 18.87 5.69
N ARG A 158 12.26 18.21 6.75
CA ARG A 158 13.25 17.13 6.65
C ARG A 158 12.67 15.92 5.90
N GLU A 159 11.45 15.51 6.22
CA GLU A 159 10.76 14.42 5.51
C GLU A 159 10.51 14.76 4.05
N GLU A 160 10.02 15.97 3.75
CA GLU A 160 9.80 16.44 2.38
C GLU A 160 11.10 16.52 1.59
N TYR A 161 12.20 16.90 2.24
CA TYR A 161 13.52 16.89 1.63
C TYR A 161 13.95 15.47 1.24
N LEU A 162 13.82 14.50 2.15
CA LEU A 162 14.14 13.10 1.87
C LEU A 162 13.23 12.50 0.78
N GLU A 163 11.93 12.78 0.83
CA GLU A 163 10.98 12.36 -0.20
C GLU A 163 11.30 13.01 -1.55
N SER A 164 11.70 14.29 -1.56
CA SER A 164 12.10 14.99 -2.79
C SER A 164 13.32 14.37 -3.45
N ILE A 165 14.24 13.81 -2.67
CA ILE A 165 15.40 13.09 -3.18
C ILE A 165 14.94 11.77 -3.79
N GLY A 166 13.94 11.08 -3.25
CA GLY A 166 13.41 9.83 -3.81
C GLY A 166 12.39 10.01 -4.94
N ASP A 167 11.88 11.22 -5.16
CA ASP A 167 10.83 11.51 -6.14
C ASP A 167 11.36 11.47 -7.57
N VAL A 168 10.89 10.48 -8.33
CA VAL A 168 11.19 10.28 -9.75
C VAL A 168 10.87 11.52 -10.60
N ARG A 169 9.88 12.33 -10.21
CA ARG A 169 9.52 13.54 -10.98
C ARG A 169 10.57 14.64 -10.87
N LYS A 170 11.35 14.65 -9.80
CA LYS A 170 12.40 15.64 -9.53
C LYS A 170 13.77 15.16 -10.02
N GLN A 171 13.93 13.86 -10.27
CA GLN A 171 15.15 13.24 -10.77
C GLN A 171 15.13 13.07 -12.29
N GLU A 172 16.30 13.14 -12.93
CA GLU A 172 16.44 12.86 -14.37
C GLU A 172 16.43 11.35 -14.68
N ASN A 173 16.84 10.51 -13.72
CA ASN A 173 17.02 9.06 -13.88
C ASN A 173 16.21 8.27 -12.85
N LEU A 174 15.72 7.08 -13.23
CA LEU A 174 14.89 6.20 -12.39
C LEU A 174 15.67 5.41 -11.32
N ASP A 175 16.99 5.59 -11.23
CA ASP A 175 17.88 4.80 -10.36
C ASP A 175 17.52 4.96 -8.87
N GLY A 176 17.11 6.15 -8.44
CA GLY A 176 16.65 6.40 -7.07
C GLY A 176 15.38 5.62 -6.70
N PHE A 177 14.48 5.43 -7.65
CA PHE A 177 13.26 4.65 -7.46
C PHE A 177 13.54 3.16 -7.33
N TYR A 178 14.43 2.61 -8.16
CA TYR A 178 14.81 1.21 -8.06
C TYR A 178 15.56 0.91 -6.76
N ARG A 179 16.43 1.83 -6.31
CA ARG A 179 17.08 1.71 -5.00
C ARG A 179 16.05 1.72 -3.86
N TYR A 180 15.04 2.58 -3.92
CA TYR A 180 13.97 2.65 -2.92
C TYR A 180 13.12 1.36 -2.87
N ILE A 181 12.69 0.84 -4.03
CA ILE A 181 11.96 -0.44 -4.12
C ILE A 181 12.82 -1.58 -3.58
N TYR A 182 14.10 -1.63 -3.96
CA TYR A 182 15.03 -2.65 -3.48
C TYR A 182 15.18 -2.62 -1.96
N HIS A 183 15.35 -1.45 -1.35
CA HIS A 183 15.43 -1.34 0.10
C HIS A 183 14.11 -1.71 0.79
N GLN A 184 12.96 -1.38 0.20
CA GLN A 184 11.66 -1.74 0.75
C GLN A 184 11.40 -3.27 0.72
N GLU A 185 11.82 -3.95 -0.35
CA GLU A 185 11.57 -5.39 -0.52
C GLU A 185 12.64 -6.25 0.18
N VAL A 186 13.90 -5.83 0.15
CA VAL A 186 15.04 -6.65 0.59
C VAL A 186 15.50 -6.30 2.01
N ASN A 187 15.46 -5.02 2.41
CA ASN A 187 15.98 -4.56 3.71
C ASN A 187 14.83 -4.29 4.68
N ASN A 188 14.11 -5.34 5.07
CA ASN A 188 13.31 -5.30 6.27
C ASN A 188 14.26 -5.50 7.46
N GLU A 189 14.82 -4.41 8.00
CA GLU A 189 14.95 -4.12 9.44
C GLU A 189 16.17 -3.28 9.89
N ASP A 190 17.33 -3.22 9.21
CA ASP A 190 18.53 -2.62 9.87
C ASP A 190 19.32 -1.50 9.12
N ASP A 191 19.13 -1.23 7.82
CA ASP A 191 20.10 -0.38 7.05
C ASP A 191 19.64 1.04 6.66
N ILE A 192 18.43 1.48 7.04
CA ILE A 192 17.88 2.76 6.55
C ILE A 192 18.59 3.96 7.22
N GLU A 193 19.06 3.83 8.46
CA GLU A 193 19.73 4.91 9.20
C GLU A 193 21.14 5.23 8.65
N GLU A 194 21.87 4.24 8.15
CA GLU A 194 23.24 4.42 7.65
C GLU A 194 23.25 5.19 6.32
N VAL A 195 22.35 4.85 5.38
CA VAL A 195 22.23 5.56 4.10
C VAL A 195 21.71 6.99 4.27
N LEU A 196 20.84 7.24 5.25
CA LEU A 196 20.40 8.60 5.61
C LEU A 196 21.57 9.47 6.08
N SER A 197 22.50 8.88 6.84
CA SER A 197 23.70 9.59 7.31
C SER A 197 24.66 9.95 6.17
N ASP A 198 24.78 9.08 5.16
CA ASP A 198 25.63 9.30 3.98
C ASP A 198 25.05 10.35 3.01
N VAL A 199 23.72 10.37 2.84
CA VAL A 199 23.04 11.39 2.03
C VAL A 199 23.10 12.76 2.73
N ASP A 200 22.90 12.81 4.05
CA ASP A 200 23.07 14.02 4.86
C ASP A 200 24.51 14.59 4.78
N HIS A 201 25.53 13.73 4.74
CA HIS A 201 26.93 14.15 4.56
C HIS A 201 27.21 14.73 3.17
N LYS A 202 26.75 14.07 2.09
CA LYS A 202 26.92 14.57 0.72
C LYS A 202 26.17 15.85 0.42
N CYS A 203 25.03 16.07 1.06
CA CYS A 203 24.24 17.29 0.86
C CYS A 203 24.83 18.50 1.61
N LYS A 204 25.38 18.29 2.81
CA LYS A 204 26.11 19.34 3.55
C LYS A 204 27.35 19.84 2.79
N GLU A 205 28.11 18.95 2.17
CA GLU A 205 29.28 19.33 1.34
C GLU A 205 28.88 20.17 0.11
N LYS A 206 27.73 19.89 -0.50
CA LYS A 206 27.21 20.66 -1.64
C LYS A 206 26.66 22.03 -1.22
N ASP A 207 25.97 22.11 -0.09
CA ASP A 207 25.43 23.37 0.46
C ASP A 207 26.54 24.33 0.93
N GLU A 208 27.64 23.81 1.51
CA GLU A 208 28.81 24.63 1.86
C GLU A 208 29.55 25.18 0.64
N GLY A 209 29.53 24.45 -0.47
CA GLY A 209 30.03 24.91 -1.78
C GLY A 209 29.18 26.04 -2.38
N LEU A 210 27.86 25.95 -2.30
CA LEU A 210 26.94 26.98 -2.80
C LEU A 210 26.94 28.26 -1.93
N ARG A 211 27.02 28.14 -0.60
CA ARG A 211 27.07 29.29 0.32
C ARG A 211 28.32 30.15 0.16
N LYS A 212 29.42 29.62 -0.38
CA LYS A 212 30.64 30.40 -0.68
C LYS A 212 30.55 31.22 -1.97
N ALA A 213 29.57 30.94 -2.84
CA ALA A 213 29.47 31.55 -4.17
C ALA A 213 28.45 32.71 -4.25
N CYS A 214 27.56 32.85 -3.28
CA CYS A 214 26.56 33.92 -3.25
C CYS A 214 26.69 34.75 -1.96
N PRO A 215 27.05 36.05 -2.04
CA PRO A 215 26.86 36.94 -0.90
C PRO A 215 25.35 37.19 -0.75
N ASP A 216 24.73 36.49 0.21
CA ASP A 216 23.30 36.57 0.51
C ASP A 216 22.88 37.99 0.90
N ASN A 217 22.08 38.64 0.05
CA ASN A 217 21.21 39.75 0.42
C ASN A 217 19.75 39.31 0.17
N ASP A 218 18.89 39.62 1.14
CA ASP A 218 17.42 39.59 1.07
C ASP A 218 16.66 38.27 1.33
N GLN A 219 16.88 37.61 2.48
CA GLN A 219 15.84 36.76 3.13
C GLN A 219 15.71 36.95 4.65
N ASN A 220 16.35 37.96 5.21
CA ASN A 220 16.56 38.08 6.66
C ASN A 220 15.60 39.08 7.35
N LEU A 221 14.32 39.15 6.99
CA LEU A 221 13.39 40.09 7.69
C LEU A 221 12.51 39.40 8.75
N TYR A 222 12.02 38.18 8.48
CA TYR A 222 11.18 37.45 9.44
C TYR A 222 12.02 36.68 10.49
N ASP A 223 13.15 36.10 10.08
CA ASP A 223 14.08 35.41 10.98
C ASP A 223 14.88 36.37 11.87
N THR A 224 15.19 37.58 11.40
CA THR A 224 15.90 38.58 12.22
C THR A 224 15.00 39.17 13.29
N ASN A 225 13.70 39.36 13.01
CA ASN A 225 12.75 39.84 14.00
C ASN A 225 12.58 38.82 15.13
N ILE A 226 12.45 37.51 14.82
CA ILE A 226 12.39 36.45 15.84
C ILE A 226 13.72 36.32 16.61
N ARG A 227 14.86 36.39 15.92
CA ARG A 227 16.20 36.31 16.55
C ARG A 227 16.47 37.52 17.45
N LYS A 228 15.98 38.70 17.09
CA LYS A 228 16.05 39.92 17.92
C LYS A 228 15.19 39.80 19.18
N TYR A 229 13.99 39.20 19.06
CA TYR A 229 13.14 38.89 20.21
C TYR A 229 13.80 37.87 21.16
N LEU A 230 14.40 36.79 20.66
CA LEU A 230 15.01 35.75 21.51
C LEU A 230 16.34 36.19 22.14
N LYS A 231 17.11 37.06 21.48
CA LYS A 231 18.38 37.57 22.03
C LYS A 231 18.17 38.55 23.18
N ASN A 232 17.02 39.23 23.21
CA ASN A 232 16.62 40.09 24.32
C ASN A 232 16.10 39.30 25.54
N VAL A 233 15.72 38.03 25.37
CA VAL A 233 15.26 37.15 26.47
C VAL A 233 16.43 36.43 27.18
N SER A 234 17.64 36.44 26.60
CA SER A 234 18.81 35.72 27.13
C SER A 234 19.77 36.59 27.96
N ILE A 235 19.39 37.82 28.33
CA ILE A 235 20.25 38.78 29.07
C ILE A 235 19.70 39.12 30.48
N GLU A 236 18.63 38.47 30.93
CA GLU A 236 18.17 38.52 32.33
C GLU A 236 18.27 37.14 32.98
#